data_AF-A0A1M3P8P7-F1
#
_entry.id   AF-A0A1M3P8P7-F1
#
_cell.length_a   1.000
_cell.length_b   1.000
_cell.length_c   1.000
_cell.angle_alpha   90.00
_cell.angle_beta   90.00
_cell.angle_gamma   90.00
#
_symmetry.space_group_name_H-M   'P 1'
#
loop_
_entity.id
_entity.type
_entity.pdbx_description
1 polymer ?
#
loop_
_entity_poly.entity_id
_entity_poly.type
_entity_poly.pdbx_seq_one_letter_code
_entity_poly.pdbx_strand_id
1 'polypeptide(L)'
;MFAHLGSRTIDLDRRRRVKVTRLSRGDLPDWIACAADLSSLTVAEAKGCHDVGGPAKALDRAWTQAGRINITAQGRKVTVKRIAIATRWGMAAAGPTEAHLSVRDPIDEGEPIDPQEKDALFIGLLRLHIANLIKPLGHTELAGALYRITHQAFARRLQDDLGRARALLDAAPVREVEKATAMGGLIGGIVTRAGPVTDADAAPADQEALARLNLRPVFVGIERDLIRAAIDAEPQAVRTRLAQTIHPDEFARPDRAGGWIVPLGQERRITGGA
;
A
#
# COMPACT_ATOMS: atom_id res chain seq x y z
N MET A 1 2.40 -4.85 -2.76
CA MET A 1 2.07 -3.45 -2.38
C MET A 1 0.79 -3.02 -3.08
N PHE A 2 0.06 -2.07 -2.50
CA PHE A 2 -1.15 -1.50 -3.15
C PHE A 2 -1.32 -0.02 -2.85
N ALA A 3 -1.94 0.71 -3.76
CA ALA A 3 -2.38 2.08 -3.52
C ALA A 3 -3.87 2.23 -3.87
N HIS A 4 -4.62 2.83 -2.94
CA HIS A 4 -5.97 3.27 -3.25
C HIS A 4 -5.89 4.47 -4.18
N LEU A 5 -6.76 4.48 -5.19
CA LEU A 5 -6.83 5.61 -6.08
C LEU A 5 -7.87 6.58 -5.52
N GLY A 6 -7.45 7.78 -5.10
CA GLY A 6 -8.39 8.81 -4.59
C GLY A 6 -8.85 9.81 -5.66
N SER A 7 -8.07 10.00 -6.71
CA SER A 7 -8.24 11.09 -7.68
C SER A 7 -8.34 10.58 -9.12
N ARG A 8 -8.89 11.44 -10.01
CA ARG A 8 -9.00 11.15 -11.46
C ARG A 8 -7.67 10.85 -12.12
N THR A 9 -6.63 11.55 -11.66
CA THR A 9 -5.25 11.37 -12.12
C THR A 9 -4.35 11.27 -10.91
N ILE A 10 -3.46 10.30 -10.93
CA ILE A 10 -2.47 10.05 -9.89
C ILE A 10 -1.11 10.02 -10.57
N ASP A 11 -0.29 11.03 -10.28
CA ASP A 11 1.08 11.07 -10.76
C ASP A 11 1.95 10.15 -9.90
N LEU A 12 2.61 9.18 -10.54
CA LEU A 12 3.60 8.29 -9.92
C LEU A 12 5.01 8.87 -10.08
N ASP A 13 5.26 9.48 -11.24
CA ASP A 13 6.41 10.34 -11.50
C ASP A 13 6.00 11.38 -12.55
N ARG A 14 5.74 12.62 -12.12
CA ARG A 14 5.33 13.69 -13.03
C ARG A 14 6.40 14.07 -14.05
N ARG A 15 7.69 13.95 -13.71
CA ARG A 15 8.81 14.28 -14.63
C ARG A 15 8.89 13.29 -15.78
N ARG A 16 8.69 12.02 -15.49
CA ARG A 16 8.65 10.94 -16.49
C ARG A 16 7.25 10.73 -17.09
N ARG A 17 6.29 11.58 -16.72
CA ARG A 17 4.88 11.51 -17.16
C ARG A 17 4.27 10.12 -16.91
N VAL A 18 4.69 9.49 -15.81
CA VAL A 18 4.17 8.20 -15.37
C VAL A 18 2.99 8.44 -14.43
N LYS A 19 1.81 7.99 -14.83
CA LYS A 19 0.57 8.26 -14.11
C LYS A 19 -0.48 7.19 -14.32
N VAL A 20 -1.43 7.18 -13.40
CA VAL A 20 -2.69 6.47 -13.50
C VAL A 20 -3.78 7.46 -13.86
N THR A 21 -4.60 7.13 -14.85
CA THR A 21 -5.69 7.98 -15.34
C THR A 21 -6.99 7.21 -15.40
N ARG A 22 -8.05 7.83 -14.88
CA ARG A 22 -9.41 7.35 -14.99
C ARG A 22 -10.12 8.01 -16.17
N LEU A 23 -10.69 7.18 -17.03
CA LEU A 23 -11.37 7.67 -18.22
C LEU A 23 -12.79 8.15 -17.93
N SER A 24 -13.49 7.58 -16.94
CA SER A 24 -14.84 8.03 -16.53
C SER A 24 -14.93 8.43 -15.06
N ARG A 25 -15.95 9.23 -14.75
CA ARG A 25 -16.32 9.61 -13.37
C ARG A 25 -16.99 8.42 -12.68
N GLY A 26 -16.61 8.15 -11.43
CA GLY A 26 -17.14 7.01 -10.65
C GLY A 26 -16.39 5.70 -10.87
N ASP A 27 -15.47 5.64 -11.84
CA ASP A 27 -14.54 4.51 -11.94
C ASP A 27 -13.50 4.63 -10.83
N LEU A 28 -13.49 3.72 -9.89
CA LEU A 28 -12.46 3.58 -8.88
C LEU A 28 -12.04 2.13 -8.99
N PRO A 29 -10.86 1.79 -9.55
CA PRO A 29 -10.36 0.48 -9.26
C PRO A 29 -10.15 0.47 -7.75
N ASP A 30 -10.71 -0.52 -7.08
CA ASP A 30 -10.56 -0.65 -5.66
C ASP A 30 -9.06 -0.62 -5.29
N TRP A 31 -8.19 -1.19 -6.16
CA TRP A 31 -6.74 -1.19 -5.97
C TRP A 31 -5.93 -1.11 -7.26
N ILE A 32 -4.77 -0.44 -7.19
CA ILE A 32 -3.62 -0.79 -8.02
C ILE A 32 -2.63 -1.54 -7.15
N ALA A 33 -2.26 -2.74 -7.58
CA ALA A 33 -1.35 -3.62 -6.88
C ALA A 33 -0.10 -3.87 -7.71
N CYS A 34 1.02 -4.01 -7.02
CA CYS A 34 2.27 -4.45 -7.62
C CYS A 34 2.78 -5.67 -6.87
N ALA A 35 3.27 -6.64 -7.64
CA ALA A 35 3.98 -7.79 -7.09
C ALA A 35 5.20 -7.32 -6.27
N ALA A 36 5.52 -8.04 -5.20
CA ALA A 36 6.56 -7.63 -4.25
C ALA A 36 7.96 -7.54 -4.91
N ASP A 37 8.19 -8.31 -5.97
CA ASP A 37 9.41 -8.31 -6.77
C ASP A 37 9.52 -7.12 -7.75
N LEU A 38 8.53 -6.22 -7.76
CA LEU A 38 8.42 -5.12 -8.71
C LEU A 38 8.52 -5.60 -10.17
N SER A 39 7.93 -6.74 -10.50
CA SER A 39 7.94 -7.28 -11.86
C SER A 39 6.67 -6.94 -12.63
N SER A 40 5.54 -6.87 -11.93
CA SER A 40 4.21 -6.77 -12.54
C SER A 40 3.32 -5.80 -11.78
N LEU A 41 2.41 -5.20 -12.55
CA LEU A 41 1.43 -4.24 -12.09
C LEU A 41 0.05 -4.74 -12.47
N THR A 42 -0.87 -4.63 -11.53
CA THR A 42 -2.24 -5.11 -11.65
C THR A 42 -3.19 -4.00 -11.27
N VAL A 43 -4.16 -3.73 -12.15
CA VAL A 43 -5.38 -3.02 -11.76
C VAL A 43 -6.40 -4.06 -11.32
N ALA A 44 -6.87 -3.96 -10.09
CA ALA A 44 -7.82 -4.89 -9.52
C ALA A 44 -9.12 -4.17 -9.17
N GLU A 45 -10.24 -4.80 -9.54
CA GLU A 45 -11.59 -4.34 -9.23
C GLU A 45 -12.39 -5.47 -8.60
N ALA A 46 -13.02 -5.23 -7.45
CA ALA A 46 -13.90 -6.17 -6.79
C ALA A 46 -15.34 -5.65 -6.72
N LYS A 47 -16.29 -6.58 -6.84
CA LYS A 47 -17.71 -6.29 -6.68
C LYS A 47 -18.43 -7.34 -5.84
N GLY A 48 -19.22 -6.88 -4.89
CA GLY A 48 -20.26 -7.69 -4.27
C GLY A 48 -21.37 -7.97 -5.28
N CYS A 49 -21.86 -9.21 -5.32
CA CYS A 49 -22.98 -9.62 -6.15
C CYS A 49 -24.13 -10.13 -5.28
N HIS A 50 -25.32 -9.61 -5.54
CA HIS A 50 -26.58 -10.08 -4.95
C HIS A 50 -27.50 -10.75 -5.99
N ASP A 51 -27.07 -10.84 -7.26
CA ASP A 51 -27.86 -11.37 -8.38
C ASP A 51 -28.08 -12.88 -8.29
N VAL A 52 -29.34 -13.32 -8.32
CA VAL A 52 -29.76 -14.74 -8.21
C VAL A 52 -29.04 -15.64 -9.23
N GLY A 53 -28.77 -15.12 -10.44
CA GLY A 53 -28.08 -15.85 -11.52
C GLY A 53 -26.55 -15.96 -11.37
N GLY A 54 -25.96 -15.54 -10.25
CA GLY A 54 -24.52 -15.66 -9.98
C GLY A 54 -23.68 -14.41 -10.33
N PRO A 55 -22.35 -14.48 -10.14
CA PRO A 55 -21.46 -13.32 -10.17
C PRO A 55 -21.15 -12.76 -11.57
N ALA A 56 -21.59 -13.40 -12.66
CA ALA A 56 -21.18 -13.05 -14.03
C ALA A 56 -21.43 -11.57 -14.40
N LYS A 57 -22.65 -11.05 -14.13
CA LYS A 57 -22.96 -9.64 -14.42
C LYS A 57 -22.12 -8.67 -13.60
N ALA A 58 -21.83 -9.00 -12.34
CA ALA A 58 -20.96 -8.18 -11.50
C ALA A 58 -19.51 -8.21 -12.01
N LEU A 59 -19.06 -9.36 -12.51
CA LEU A 59 -17.75 -9.55 -13.10
C LEU A 59 -17.56 -8.75 -14.39
N ASP A 60 -18.57 -8.71 -15.27
CA ASP A 60 -18.52 -7.91 -16.50
C ASP A 60 -18.49 -6.40 -16.23
N ARG A 61 -19.24 -5.94 -15.21
CA ARG A 61 -19.18 -4.55 -14.74
C ARG A 61 -17.81 -4.21 -14.18
N ALA A 62 -17.28 -5.06 -13.29
CA ALA A 62 -15.95 -4.90 -12.71
C ALA A 62 -14.87 -4.86 -13.81
N TRP A 63 -15.00 -5.73 -14.81
CA TRP A 63 -14.11 -5.77 -15.97
C TRP A 63 -14.15 -4.47 -16.78
N THR A 64 -15.34 -3.97 -17.07
CA THR A 64 -15.55 -2.69 -17.78
C THR A 64 -14.98 -1.50 -17.00
N GLN A 65 -15.04 -1.53 -15.67
CA GLN A 65 -14.45 -0.51 -14.80
C GLN A 65 -12.92 -0.59 -14.82
N ALA A 66 -12.33 -1.77 -14.62
CA ALA A 66 -10.88 -1.97 -14.70
C ALA A 66 -10.30 -1.59 -16.07
N GLY A 67 -11.03 -1.85 -17.16
CA GLY A 67 -10.65 -1.48 -18.53
C GLY A 67 -10.61 0.05 -18.77
N ARG A 68 -11.30 0.84 -17.95
CA ARG A 68 -11.33 2.31 -18.04
C ARG A 68 -10.26 3.00 -17.19
N ILE A 69 -9.31 2.22 -16.67
CA ILE A 69 -8.13 2.71 -15.96
C ILE A 69 -6.93 2.53 -16.86
N ASN A 70 -6.31 3.65 -17.22
CA ASN A 70 -5.10 3.68 -18.00
C ASN A 70 -3.90 3.92 -17.10
N ILE A 71 -2.85 3.15 -17.34
CA ILE A 71 -1.52 3.39 -16.80
C ILE A 71 -0.69 3.84 -17.97
N THR A 72 -0.09 5.03 -17.86
CA THR A 72 0.64 5.66 -18.95
C THR A 72 2.03 6.06 -18.49
N ALA A 73 3.03 5.82 -19.32
CA ALA A 73 4.36 6.42 -19.22
C ALA A 73 4.56 7.31 -20.45
N GLN A 74 5.16 8.50 -20.35
CA GLN A 74 5.38 9.40 -21.51
C GLN A 74 4.15 9.67 -22.43
N GLY A 75 2.93 9.48 -21.93
CA GLY A 75 1.68 9.63 -22.69
C GLY A 75 1.23 8.38 -23.47
N ARG A 76 2.02 7.31 -23.48
CA ARG A 76 1.71 6.00 -24.10
C ARG A 76 1.10 5.05 -23.05
N LYS A 77 0.08 4.29 -23.43
CA LYS A 77 -0.56 3.29 -22.56
C LYS A 77 0.36 2.08 -22.47
N VAL A 78 0.74 1.69 -21.26
CA VAL A 78 1.63 0.54 -21.04
C VAL A 78 0.84 -0.73 -20.73
N THR A 79 1.41 -1.88 -21.09
CA THR A 79 0.84 -3.21 -20.76
C THR A 79 0.76 -3.40 -19.25
N VAL A 80 -0.43 -3.73 -18.74
CA VAL A 80 -0.66 -4.04 -17.32
C VAL A 80 -1.65 -5.18 -17.17
N LYS A 81 -1.50 -5.94 -16.09
CA LYS A 81 -2.43 -7.01 -15.74
C LYS A 81 -3.73 -6.41 -15.21
N ARG A 82 -4.86 -7.03 -15.50
CA ARG A 82 -6.17 -6.60 -15.00
C ARG A 82 -6.92 -7.77 -14.43
N ILE A 83 -7.42 -7.59 -13.22
CA ILE A 83 -8.18 -8.63 -12.53
C ILE A 83 -9.52 -8.03 -12.13
N ALA A 84 -10.60 -8.67 -12.55
CA ALA A 84 -11.93 -8.44 -12.03
C ALA A 84 -12.31 -9.60 -11.10
N ILE A 85 -12.83 -9.26 -9.93
CA ILE A 85 -13.27 -10.21 -8.92
C ILE A 85 -14.73 -9.92 -8.59
N ALA A 86 -15.54 -10.98 -8.50
CA ALA A 86 -16.91 -10.87 -8.03
C ALA A 86 -17.16 -11.90 -6.93
N THR A 87 -17.66 -11.43 -5.79
CA THR A 87 -17.99 -12.25 -4.62
C THR A 87 -19.48 -12.24 -4.36
N ARG A 88 -20.06 -13.40 -4.09
CA ARG A 88 -21.41 -13.56 -3.54
C ARG A 88 -21.32 -14.33 -2.23
N TRP A 89 -21.94 -13.81 -1.20
CA TRP A 89 -22.13 -14.52 0.06
C TRP A 89 -23.49 -15.24 0.04
N GLY A 90 -23.61 -16.37 0.74
CA GLY A 90 -24.89 -17.07 0.90
C GLY A 90 -25.94 -16.09 1.41
N MET A 91 -26.98 -15.84 0.62
CA MET A 91 -28.04 -14.90 0.94
C MET A 91 -29.22 -15.66 1.56
N ALA A 92 -29.91 -15.07 2.53
CA ALA A 92 -31.10 -15.68 3.14
C ALA A 92 -32.33 -15.72 2.19
N ALA A 93 -32.29 -14.97 1.09
CA ALA A 93 -33.35 -14.94 0.08
C ALA A 93 -32.99 -15.81 -1.14
N ALA A 94 -34.02 -16.22 -1.90
CA ALA A 94 -33.92 -17.14 -3.04
C ALA A 94 -32.71 -16.84 -3.95
N GLY A 95 -31.79 -17.81 -4.04
CA GLY A 95 -30.55 -17.75 -4.80
C GLY A 95 -29.55 -18.81 -4.30
N PRO A 96 -28.33 -18.84 -4.87
CA PRO A 96 -27.31 -19.81 -4.46
C PRO A 96 -27.09 -19.76 -2.95
N THR A 97 -27.23 -20.91 -2.29
CA THR A 97 -27.04 -21.10 -0.84
C THR A 97 -25.58 -21.09 -0.43
N GLU A 98 -24.67 -21.27 -1.39
CA GLU A 98 -23.23 -21.31 -1.18
C GLU A 98 -22.56 -19.98 -1.53
N ALA A 99 -21.42 -19.71 -0.89
CA ALA A 99 -20.58 -18.59 -1.24
C ALA A 99 -19.87 -18.87 -2.57
N HIS A 100 -19.77 -17.85 -3.42
CA HIS A 100 -19.10 -17.95 -4.71
C HIS A 100 -18.05 -16.85 -4.86
N LEU A 101 -16.87 -17.25 -5.33
CA LEU A 101 -15.79 -16.37 -5.78
C LEU A 101 -15.56 -16.61 -7.27
N SER A 102 -15.60 -15.55 -8.07
CA SER A 102 -15.27 -15.61 -9.49
C SER A 102 -14.22 -14.57 -9.85
N VAL A 103 -13.28 -14.96 -10.70
CA VAL A 103 -12.14 -14.15 -11.12
C VAL A 103 -12.03 -14.16 -12.64
N ARG A 104 -11.77 -13.00 -13.23
CA ARG A 104 -11.45 -12.82 -14.65
C ARG A 104 -10.14 -12.05 -14.77
N ASP A 105 -9.18 -12.61 -15.50
CA ASP A 105 -7.82 -12.11 -15.57
C ASP A 105 -7.19 -12.29 -16.97
N PRO A 106 -7.47 -11.40 -17.93
CA PRO A 106 -6.70 -11.28 -19.15
C PRO A 106 -5.64 -10.18 -19.05
N ILE A 107 -4.61 -10.33 -19.87
CA ILE A 107 -3.63 -9.28 -20.12
C ILE A 107 -4.28 -8.24 -21.03
N ASP A 108 -4.17 -6.96 -20.68
CA ASP A 108 -4.56 -5.87 -21.58
C ASP A 108 -3.31 -5.40 -22.33
N GLU A 109 -3.38 -5.53 -23.64
CA GLU A 109 -2.30 -5.16 -24.53
C GLU A 109 -2.13 -3.63 -24.53
N GLY A 110 -0.93 -3.21 -24.16
CA GLY A 110 -0.43 -1.86 -24.35
C GLY A 110 0.97 -1.94 -24.94
N GLU A 111 1.69 -0.84 -24.91
CA GLU A 111 3.09 -0.87 -25.30
C GLU A 111 3.95 -1.48 -24.18
N PRO A 112 5.04 -2.18 -24.52
CA PRO A 112 6.06 -2.56 -23.54
C PRO A 112 6.54 -1.33 -22.76
N ILE A 113 6.73 -1.49 -21.46
CA ILE A 113 7.26 -0.43 -20.60
C ILE A 113 8.78 -0.47 -20.60
N ASP A 114 9.43 0.69 -20.76
CA ASP A 114 10.88 0.79 -20.65
C ASP A 114 11.32 0.50 -19.20
N PRO A 115 12.49 -0.15 -18.97
CA PRO A 115 12.96 -0.44 -17.62
C PRO A 115 13.00 0.77 -16.68
N GLN A 116 13.40 1.96 -17.15
CA GLN A 116 13.46 3.14 -16.30
C GLN A 116 12.07 3.71 -15.97
N GLU A 117 11.14 3.64 -16.92
CA GLU A 117 9.75 4.02 -16.69
C GLU A 117 9.07 3.05 -15.73
N LYS A 118 9.41 1.76 -15.83
CA LYS A 118 8.95 0.70 -14.95
C LYS A 118 9.43 0.92 -13.52
N ASP A 119 10.71 1.25 -13.33
CA ASP A 119 11.24 1.58 -12.01
C ASP A 119 10.59 2.84 -11.43
N ALA A 120 10.43 3.90 -12.23
CA ALA A 120 9.75 5.12 -11.79
C ALA A 120 8.28 4.86 -11.39
N LEU A 121 7.59 4.01 -12.14
CA LEU A 121 6.24 3.57 -11.85
C LEU A 121 6.18 2.90 -10.47
N PHE A 122 7.06 1.92 -10.22
CA PHE A 122 7.03 1.16 -8.98
C PHE A 122 7.45 1.96 -7.77
N ILE A 123 8.48 2.80 -7.90
CA ILE A 123 8.89 3.73 -6.84
C ILE A 123 7.74 4.70 -6.53
N GLY A 124 7.09 5.26 -7.55
CA GLY A 124 5.92 6.11 -7.36
C GLY A 124 4.79 5.39 -6.62
N LEU A 125 4.46 4.17 -7.01
CA LEU A 125 3.44 3.36 -6.35
C LEU A 125 3.81 3.02 -4.90
N LEU A 126 5.08 2.67 -4.65
CA LEU A 126 5.58 2.38 -3.31
C LEU A 126 5.49 3.60 -2.40
N ARG A 127 5.86 4.80 -2.88
CA ARG A 127 5.70 6.05 -2.13
C ARG A 127 4.24 6.30 -1.74
N LEU A 128 3.30 6.07 -2.66
CA LEU A 128 1.87 6.17 -2.36
C LEU A 128 1.39 5.13 -1.36
N HIS A 129 1.85 3.88 -1.51
CA HIS A 129 1.55 2.79 -0.58
C HIS A 129 2.00 3.13 0.84
N ILE A 130 3.27 3.52 1.00
CA ILE A 130 3.86 3.95 2.28
C ILE A 130 3.06 5.13 2.84
N ALA A 131 2.83 6.18 2.04
CA ALA A 131 2.13 7.37 2.49
C ALA A 131 0.69 7.06 2.97
N ASN A 132 -0.04 6.22 2.26
CA ASN A 132 -1.39 5.79 2.65
C ASN A 132 -1.39 4.99 3.95
N LEU A 133 -0.34 4.21 4.22
CA LEU A 133 -0.22 3.39 5.43
C LEU A 133 0.19 4.22 6.64
N ILE A 134 1.22 5.07 6.53
CA ILE A 134 1.77 5.80 7.69
C ILE A 134 0.96 7.04 8.08
N LYS A 135 0.22 7.64 7.14
CA LYS A 135 -0.62 8.83 7.41
C LYS A 135 -1.62 8.62 8.54
N PRO A 136 -2.48 7.57 8.54
CA PRO A 136 -3.41 7.31 9.64
C PRO A 136 -2.71 6.90 10.95
N LEU A 137 -1.42 6.58 10.90
CA LEU A 137 -0.60 6.20 12.06
C LEU A 137 0.14 7.41 12.69
N GLY A 138 -0.24 8.64 12.33
CA GLY A 138 0.32 9.88 12.90
C GLY A 138 1.42 10.53 12.05
N HIS A 139 1.95 9.86 11.02
CA HIS A 139 3.07 10.37 10.19
C HIS A 139 2.61 11.24 9.02
N THR A 140 1.70 12.19 9.28
CA THR A 140 1.02 12.98 8.24
C THR A 140 1.99 13.82 7.41
N GLU A 141 3.01 14.41 8.03
CA GLU A 141 3.98 15.25 7.31
C GLU A 141 4.87 14.45 6.37
N LEU A 142 5.37 13.30 6.84
CA LEU A 142 6.19 12.39 6.04
C LEU A 142 5.37 11.83 4.87
N ALA A 143 4.14 11.39 5.12
CA ALA A 143 3.22 10.99 4.05
C ALA A 143 3.00 12.13 3.03
N GLY A 144 2.79 13.36 3.52
CA GLY A 144 2.68 14.55 2.70
C GLY A 144 3.90 14.80 1.81
N ALA A 145 5.10 14.61 2.35
CA ALA A 145 6.35 14.74 1.60
C ALA A 145 6.48 13.67 0.51
N LEU A 146 6.15 12.41 0.81
CA LEU A 146 6.14 11.32 -0.17
C LEU A 146 5.18 11.61 -1.33
N TYR A 147 3.99 12.16 -1.07
CA TYR A 147 3.09 12.59 -2.14
C TYR A 147 3.69 13.73 -2.97
N ARG A 148 4.29 14.75 -2.36
CA ARG A 148 4.85 15.89 -3.11
C ARG A 148 5.95 15.44 -4.07
N ILE A 149 6.82 14.52 -3.63
CA ILE A 149 7.90 13.97 -4.47
C ILE A 149 7.36 13.41 -5.80
N THR A 150 6.22 12.70 -5.81
CA THR A 150 5.66 12.13 -7.05
C THR A 150 5.06 13.19 -7.99
N HIS A 151 4.60 14.32 -7.45
CA HIS A 151 3.95 15.41 -8.19
C HIS A 151 4.92 16.48 -8.68
N GLN A 152 6.21 16.36 -8.35
CA GLN A 152 7.16 17.45 -8.52
C GLN A 152 7.82 17.42 -9.90
N ALA A 153 7.44 18.36 -10.78
CA ALA A 153 7.95 18.44 -12.15
C ALA A 153 9.33 19.12 -12.26
N PHE A 154 9.69 19.99 -11.32
CA PHE A 154 10.91 20.80 -11.37
C PHE A 154 12.02 20.18 -10.51
N ALA A 155 13.21 20.00 -11.08
CA ALA A 155 14.34 19.34 -10.44
C ALA A 155 14.76 19.99 -9.11
N ARG A 156 14.83 21.32 -9.03
CA ARG A 156 15.22 22.04 -7.81
C ARG A 156 14.26 21.77 -6.65
N ARG A 157 12.98 22.01 -6.87
CA ARG A 157 11.93 21.73 -5.87
C ARG A 157 11.85 20.25 -5.49
N LEU A 158 12.17 19.34 -6.43
CA LEU A 158 12.26 17.91 -6.10
C LEU A 158 13.39 17.66 -5.10
N GLN A 159 14.56 18.27 -5.28
CA GLN A 159 15.65 18.15 -4.30
C GLN A 159 15.24 18.71 -2.93
N ASP A 160 14.50 19.83 -2.90
CA ASP A 160 13.98 20.39 -1.65
C ASP A 160 12.99 19.43 -0.96
N ASP A 161 12.04 18.85 -1.71
CA ASP A 161 11.08 17.87 -1.19
C ASP A 161 11.76 16.57 -0.74
N LEU A 162 12.79 16.11 -1.45
CA LEU A 162 13.62 14.96 -1.04
C LEU A 162 14.35 15.25 0.27
N GLY A 163 15.00 16.43 0.38
CA GLY A 163 15.66 16.86 1.62
C GLY A 163 14.70 16.92 2.80
N ARG A 164 13.50 17.49 2.59
CA ARG A 164 12.45 17.52 3.61
C ARG A 164 11.97 16.12 4.00
N ALA A 165 11.74 15.23 3.05
CA ALA A 165 11.32 13.87 3.34
C ALA A 165 12.38 13.10 4.14
N ARG A 166 13.66 13.28 3.81
CA ARG A 166 14.78 12.70 4.58
C ARG A 166 14.79 13.22 6.01
N ALA A 167 14.73 14.54 6.21
CA ALA A 167 14.70 15.13 7.55
C ALA A 167 13.50 14.65 8.39
N LEU A 168 12.31 14.55 7.78
CA LEU A 168 11.11 14.03 8.45
C LEU A 168 11.27 12.55 8.81
N LEU A 169 11.87 11.73 7.93
CA LEU A 169 12.16 10.33 8.23
C LEU A 169 13.20 10.20 9.36
N ASP A 170 14.16 11.11 9.43
CA ASP A 170 15.21 11.11 10.44
C ASP A 170 14.71 11.53 11.82
N ALA A 171 13.71 12.42 11.85
CA ALA A 171 13.03 12.85 13.07
C ALA A 171 11.88 11.90 13.49
N ALA A 172 11.44 11.00 12.61
CA ALA A 172 10.34 10.10 12.93
C ALA A 172 10.78 9.06 13.97
N PRO A 173 9.99 8.84 15.04
CA PRO A 173 10.36 7.91 16.10
C PRO A 173 10.46 6.50 15.52
N VAL A 174 11.66 5.92 15.61
CA VAL A 174 11.91 4.54 15.25
C VAL A 174 11.46 3.67 16.42
N ARG A 175 10.53 2.77 16.15
CA ARG A 175 10.00 1.84 17.14
C ARG A 175 10.59 0.47 16.90
N GLU A 176 11.16 -0.11 17.94
CA GLU A 176 11.46 -1.54 18.03
C GLU A 176 10.35 -2.20 18.85
N VAL A 177 10.12 -3.49 18.63
CA VAL A 177 9.17 -4.24 19.45
C VAL A 177 9.94 -5.34 20.14
N GLU A 178 9.81 -5.43 21.47
CA GLU A 178 10.45 -6.47 22.26
C GLU A 178 10.15 -7.85 21.66
N LYS A 179 11.20 -8.68 21.58
CA LYS A 179 11.20 -10.03 21.00
C LYS A 179 11.08 -10.09 19.47
N ALA A 180 10.89 -8.97 18.77
CA ALA A 180 10.90 -8.92 17.31
C ALA A 180 12.26 -8.41 16.79
N THR A 181 13.28 -9.26 16.86
CA THR A 181 14.70 -8.91 16.63
C THR A 181 15.11 -8.75 15.16
N ALA A 182 14.23 -9.11 14.21
CA ALA A 182 14.56 -9.12 12.78
C ALA A 182 14.31 -7.79 12.06
N MET A 183 13.76 -6.77 12.73
CA MET A 183 13.24 -5.57 12.07
C MET A 183 14.19 -4.38 12.27
N GLY A 184 14.77 -3.88 11.17
CA GLY A 184 15.71 -2.74 11.14
C GLY A 184 15.05 -1.38 11.40
N GLY A 185 14.32 -1.26 12.51
CA GLY A 185 13.61 -0.05 12.91
C GLY A 185 12.35 0.23 12.08
N LEU A 186 11.20 0.35 12.74
CA LEU A 186 9.92 0.58 12.08
C LEU A 186 9.41 2.01 12.28
N ILE A 187 8.90 2.60 11.20
CA ILE A 187 8.09 3.82 11.25
C ILE A 187 6.63 3.40 11.14
N GLY A 188 5.87 3.65 12.20
CA GLY A 188 4.52 3.09 12.33
C GLY A 188 3.77 3.63 13.54
N GLY A 189 2.73 2.90 13.94
CA GLY A 189 1.89 3.25 15.07
C GLY A 189 1.04 2.07 15.53
N ILE A 190 0.28 2.29 16.60
CA ILE A 190 -0.59 1.27 17.18
C ILE A 190 -1.95 1.33 16.50
N VAL A 191 -2.47 0.16 16.12
CA VAL A 191 -3.82 -0.04 15.63
C VAL A 191 -4.57 -0.93 16.62
N THR A 192 -5.79 -0.54 16.94
CA THR A 192 -6.70 -1.30 17.79
C THR A 192 -7.99 -1.60 17.05
N ARG A 193 -8.88 -2.39 17.65
CA ARG A 193 -10.26 -2.58 17.16
C ARG A 193 -11.05 -1.27 17.01
N ALA A 194 -10.70 -0.24 17.78
CA ALA A 194 -11.35 1.07 17.71
C ALA A 194 -10.73 1.99 16.64
N GLY A 195 -9.65 1.56 15.99
CA GLY A 195 -8.91 2.33 15.01
C GLY A 195 -7.46 2.62 15.44
N PRO A 196 -6.73 3.41 14.62
CA PRO A 196 -5.37 3.84 14.93
C PRO A 196 -5.30 4.72 16.17
N VAL A 197 -4.28 4.49 16.99
CA VAL A 197 -3.88 5.41 18.07
C VAL A 197 -2.90 6.40 17.46
N THR A 198 -3.34 7.65 17.35
CA THR A 198 -2.56 8.74 16.75
C THR A 198 -1.54 9.34 17.71
N ASP A 199 -1.64 9.01 19.00
CA ASP A 199 -0.67 9.44 19.99
C ASP A 199 0.61 8.61 19.83
N ALA A 200 1.71 9.31 19.51
CA ALA A 200 2.97 8.68 19.15
C ALA A 200 3.58 7.93 20.34
N ASP A 201 3.28 8.34 21.58
CA ASP A 201 3.97 7.92 22.80
C ASP A 201 3.10 7.09 23.74
N ALA A 202 2.39 6.09 23.21
CA ALA A 202 1.69 5.13 24.05
C ALA A 202 2.68 4.41 24.97
N ALA A 203 2.66 4.74 26.26
CA ALA A 203 3.56 4.17 27.23
C ALA A 203 3.32 2.65 27.35
N PRO A 204 4.30 1.86 27.81
CA PRO A 204 4.10 0.42 28.02
C PRO A 204 2.87 0.08 28.87
N ALA A 205 2.53 0.94 29.83
CA ALA A 205 1.34 0.81 30.66
C ALA A 205 0.04 0.99 29.85
N ASP A 206 0.01 1.93 28.91
CA ASP A 206 -1.15 2.17 28.03
C ASP A 206 -1.34 1.01 27.06
N GLN A 207 -0.26 0.46 26.52
CA GLN A 207 -0.29 -0.73 25.64
C GLN A 207 -0.91 -1.94 26.36
N GLU A 208 -0.55 -2.13 27.63
CA GLU A 208 -1.11 -3.19 28.47
C GLU A 208 -2.59 -2.90 28.82
N ALA A 209 -2.94 -1.64 29.09
CA ALA A 209 -4.33 -1.24 29.31
C ALA A 209 -5.20 -1.52 28.07
N LEU A 210 -4.71 -1.20 26.85
CA LEU A 210 -5.40 -1.52 25.59
C LEU A 210 -5.64 -3.02 25.43
N ALA A 211 -4.66 -3.86 25.81
CA ALA A 211 -4.80 -5.31 25.79
C ALA A 211 -5.87 -5.79 26.79
N ARG A 212 -5.86 -5.26 28.02
CA ARG A 212 -6.84 -5.57 29.08
C ARG A 212 -8.26 -5.16 28.71
N LEU A 213 -8.42 -4.06 27.97
CA LEU A 213 -9.71 -3.60 27.43
C LEU A 213 -10.19 -4.44 26.23
N ASN A 214 -9.50 -5.54 25.90
CA ASN A 214 -9.81 -6.43 24.77
C ASN A 214 -9.87 -5.69 23.42
N LEU A 215 -9.12 -4.58 23.30
CA LEU A 215 -9.00 -3.80 22.06
C LEU A 215 -7.98 -4.40 21.09
N ARG A 216 -7.25 -5.44 21.54
CA ARG A 216 -6.26 -6.21 20.75
C ARG A 216 -5.29 -5.29 20.01
N PRO A 217 -4.43 -4.56 20.75
CA PRO A 217 -3.49 -3.64 20.14
C PRO A 217 -2.47 -4.38 19.28
N VAL A 218 -2.18 -3.81 18.11
CA VAL A 218 -1.20 -4.32 17.15
C VAL A 218 -0.36 -3.15 16.68
N PHE A 219 0.96 -3.29 16.71
CA PHE A 219 1.84 -2.35 16.05
C PHE A 219 1.89 -2.65 14.56
N VAL A 220 1.70 -1.61 13.74
CA VAL A 220 1.83 -1.68 12.29
C VAL A 220 2.86 -0.65 11.86
N GLY A 221 3.86 -1.04 11.07
CA GLY A 221 4.89 -0.13 10.61
C GLY A 221 5.61 -0.61 9.36
N ILE A 222 6.42 0.26 8.78
CA ILE A 222 7.25 -0.02 7.60
C ILE A 222 8.71 0.19 7.98
N GLU A 223 9.60 -0.65 7.45
CA GLU A 223 11.04 -0.50 7.65
C GLU A 223 11.52 0.90 7.23
N ARG A 224 12.21 1.59 8.14
CA ARG A 224 12.77 2.93 7.89
C ARG A 224 13.63 2.96 6.63
N ASP A 225 14.44 1.93 6.45
CA ASP A 225 15.35 1.82 5.30
C ASP A 225 14.61 1.63 3.97
N LEU A 226 13.45 0.95 3.98
CA LEU A 226 12.61 0.87 2.79
C LEU A 226 12.02 2.24 2.44
N ILE A 227 11.59 3.01 3.44
CA ILE A 227 11.13 4.38 3.24
C ILE A 227 12.27 5.25 2.69
N ARG A 228 13.48 5.10 3.22
CA ARG A 228 14.69 5.79 2.72
C ARG A 228 14.94 5.45 1.24
N ALA A 229 15.01 4.17 0.89
CA ALA A 229 15.23 3.73 -0.49
C ALA A 229 14.12 4.22 -1.44
N ALA A 230 12.87 4.30 -0.97
CA ALA A 230 11.76 4.89 -1.71
C ALA A 230 11.92 6.41 -1.89
N ILE A 231 12.36 7.15 -0.87
CA ILE A 231 12.67 8.58 -0.98
C ILE A 231 13.77 8.78 -2.02
N ASP A 232 14.88 8.05 -1.91
CA ASP A 232 16.07 8.20 -2.75
C ASP A 232 15.89 7.66 -4.18
N ALA A 233 14.77 6.99 -4.45
CA ALA A 233 14.45 6.37 -5.73
C ALA A 233 15.50 5.33 -6.16
N GLU A 234 15.85 4.42 -5.25
CA GLU A 234 16.82 3.34 -5.47
C GLU A 234 16.11 2.01 -5.74
N PRO A 235 15.78 1.65 -7.01
CA PRO A 235 14.91 0.51 -7.28
C PRO A 235 15.55 -0.81 -6.88
N GLN A 236 16.87 -0.94 -7.03
CA GLN A 236 17.58 -2.16 -6.65
C GLN A 236 17.62 -2.35 -5.13
N ALA A 237 17.82 -1.28 -4.35
CA ALA A 237 17.77 -1.34 -2.89
C ALA A 237 16.37 -1.75 -2.41
N VAL A 238 15.32 -1.18 -3.02
CA VAL A 238 13.93 -1.57 -2.77
C VAL A 238 13.69 -3.05 -3.11
N ARG A 239 14.11 -3.52 -4.30
CA ARG A 239 13.94 -4.93 -4.71
C ARG A 239 14.65 -5.87 -3.74
N THR A 240 15.89 -5.57 -3.37
CA THR A 240 16.65 -6.38 -2.40
C THR A 240 15.94 -6.45 -1.06
N ARG A 241 15.43 -5.32 -0.55
CA ARG A 241 14.66 -5.26 0.71
C ARG A 241 13.37 -6.08 0.63
N LEU A 242 12.57 -5.91 -0.42
CA LEU A 242 11.30 -6.64 -0.58
C LEU A 242 11.50 -8.14 -0.84
N ALA A 243 12.63 -8.53 -1.44
CA ALA A 243 12.99 -9.91 -1.71
C ALA A 243 13.65 -10.61 -0.50
N GLN A 244 14.17 -9.85 0.47
CA GLN A 244 14.70 -10.42 1.70
C GLN A 244 13.58 -11.19 2.39
N THR A 245 13.73 -12.51 2.36
CA THR A 245 12.82 -13.43 3.02
C THR A 245 13.14 -13.38 4.50
N ILE A 246 12.54 -12.43 5.21
CA ILE A 246 12.65 -12.40 6.66
C ILE A 246 11.71 -13.49 7.15
N HIS A 247 12.30 -14.51 7.79
CA HIS A 247 11.51 -15.58 8.39
C HIS A 247 10.51 -14.96 9.36
N PRO A 248 9.20 -15.19 9.19
CA PRO A 248 8.23 -14.71 10.14
C PRO A 248 8.63 -15.28 11.50
N ASP A 249 8.88 -14.37 12.44
CA ASP A 249 8.96 -14.73 13.84
C ASP A 249 7.59 -15.27 14.28
N GLU A 250 7.52 -15.98 15.41
CA GLU A 250 6.30 -16.55 15.96
C GLU A 250 5.17 -15.50 16.06
N PHE A 251 5.54 -14.22 16.22
CA PHE A 251 4.62 -13.11 16.47
C PHE A 251 4.65 -11.99 15.42
N ALA A 252 5.82 -11.64 14.87
CA ALA A 252 5.94 -10.58 13.87
C ALA A 252 5.65 -11.12 12.47
N ARG A 253 4.64 -10.55 11.81
CA ARG A 253 4.20 -10.98 10.48
C ARG A 253 4.56 -9.93 9.43
N PRO A 254 5.37 -10.28 8.42
CA PRO A 254 5.58 -9.39 7.29
C PRO A 254 4.33 -9.37 6.40
N ASP A 255 3.94 -8.20 5.92
CA ASP A 255 2.86 -8.04 4.95
C ASP A 255 3.32 -8.30 3.49
N ARG A 256 4.62 -8.57 3.31
CA ARG A 256 5.31 -8.79 2.02
C ARG A 256 5.23 -7.60 1.06
N ALA A 257 4.94 -6.42 1.58
CA ALA A 257 4.98 -5.12 0.92
C ALA A 257 5.92 -4.14 1.66
N GLY A 258 6.73 -4.65 2.59
CA GLY A 258 7.67 -3.88 3.40
C GLY A 258 7.13 -3.46 4.77
N GLY A 259 5.87 -3.78 5.05
CA GLY A 259 5.21 -3.56 6.32
C GLY A 259 5.29 -4.77 7.24
N TRP A 260 5.11 -4.48 8.51
CA TRP A 260 5.18 -5.42 9.63
C TRP A 260 3.97 -5.24 10.52
N ILE A 261 3.44 -6.37 10.99
CA ILE A 261 2.30 -6.45 11.89
C ILE A 261 2.73 -7.23 13.13
N VAL A 262 2.72 -6.59 14.30
CA VAL A 262 3.23 -7.17 15.54
C VAL A 262 2.19 -7.01 16.66
N PRO A 263 1.60 -8.10 17.17
CA PRO A 263 0.68 -8.03 18.31
C PRO A 263 1.36 -7.48 19.58
N LEU A 264 0.68 -6.59 20.30
CA LEU A 264 1.18 -6.01 21.56
C LEU A 264 0.46 -6.61 22.79
N GLY A 265 1.12 -6.57 23.95
CA GLY A 265 0.58 -6.95 25.26
C GLY A 265 1.32 -8.11 25.96
N GLN A 266 1.06 -8.26 27.27
CA GLN A 266 1.58 -9.23 28.25
C GLN A 266 3.12 -9.28 28.41
N GLU A 267 3.91 -9.24 27.33
CA GLU A 267 5.39 -9.21 27.33
C GLU A 267 5.97 -8.62 26.02
N ARG A 268 5.14 -7.96 25.21
CA ARG A 268 5.50 -7.43 23.88
C ARG A 268 5.16 -5.97 23.85
N ARG A 269 6.17 -5.15 24.14
CA ARG A 269 6.05 -3.70 24.22
C ARG A 269 6.90 -3.07 23.14
N ILE A 270 6.45 -1.91 22.69
CA ILE A 270 7.28 -1.04 21.89
C ILE A 270 8.42 -0.52 22.77
N THR A 271 9.65 -0.76 22.34
CA THR A 271 10.89 -0.23 22.92
C THR A 271 11.52 0.76 21.96
N GLY A 272 12.13 1.82 22.50
CA GLY A 272 12.64 2.93 21.70
C GLY A 272 11.66 4.09 21.64
N GLY A 273 12.15 5.27 22.03
CA GLY A 273 11.41 6.51 22.21
C GLY A 273 12.29 7.53 22.92
N ALA A 274 13.35 7.98 22.23
CA ALA A 274 14.08 9.21 22.53
C ALA A 274 14.48 9.83 21.18
#